data_AF-A0A7X5CUZ1-F1
#
_entry.id   AF-A0A7X5CUZ1-F1
#
_cell.length_a   1.000
_cell.length_b   1.000
_cell.length_c   1.000
_cell.angle_alpha   90.00
_cell.angle_beta   90.00
_cell.angle_gamma   90.00
#
_symmetry.space_group_name_H-M   'P 1'
#
loop_
_entity.id
_entity.type
_entity.pdbx_description
1 polymer ?
#
loop_
_entity_poly.entity_id
_entity_poly.type
_entity_poly.pdbx_seq_one_letter_code
_entity_poly.pdbx_strand_id
1 'polypeptide(L)'
;MYNEDVLFLHNNQEIKCDVITCAAPNYQAAHRYQGITSQENLTTLDSRIKFVIDIAEEQQVETLILGAFGCGVFGQDPKEVSQLFKKYLNKTKYIRNVIYAIPNSNRDSNYAIFKRIFQ
;
A
#
# COMPACT_ATOMS: atom_id res chain seq x y z
N MET A 1 -0.66 5.39 -11.71
CA MET A 1 -1.72 6.20 -12.34
C MET A 1 -2.48 6.89 -11.24
N TYR A 2 -2.73 8.20 -11.36
CA TYR A 2 -3.61 8.96 -10.46
C TYR A 2 -4.91 9.22 -11.23
N ASN A 3 -6.05 8.94 -10.62
CA ASN A 3 -7.36 9.17 -11.21
C ASN A 3 -8.17 10.02 -10.25
N GLU A 4 -8.58 11.20 -10.68
CA GLU A 4 -9.41 12.09 -9.88
C GLU A 4 -10.88 11.67 -9.94
N ASP A 5 -11.62 11.97 -8.88
CA ASP A 5 -13.08 11.96 -8.89
C ASP A 5 -13.73 10.61 -9.28
N VAL A 6 -13.06 9.49 -8.99
CA VAL A 6 -13.58 8.15 -9.28
C VAL A 6 -14.85 7.92 -8.48
N LEU A 7 -15.94 7.55 -9.16
CA LEU A 7 -17.25 7.33 -8.56
C LEU A 7 -17.35 5.92 -7.95
N PHE A 8 -17.59 5.85 -6.64
CA PHE A 8 -17.89 4.63 -5.89
C PHE A 8 -19.40 4.57 -5.64
N LEU A 9 -20.02 3.44 -6.04
CA LEU A 9 -21.44 3.17 -5.89
C LEU A 9 -21.65 1.95 -4.99
N HIS A 10 -22.38 2.09 -3.89
CA HIS A 10 -22.71 0.98 -3.01
C HIS A 10 -24.04 1.22 -2.28
N ASN A 11 -24.99 0.28 -2.35
CA ASN A 11 -26.30 0.37 -1.67
C ASN A 11 -26.99 1.74 -1.83
N ASN A 12 -27.08 2.25 -3.07
CA ASN A 12 -27.63 3.56 -3.42
C ASN A 12 -26.89 4.78 -2.81
N GLN A 13 -25.67 4.59 -2.31
CA GLN A 13 -24.77 5.68 -1.93
C GLN A 13 -23.76 5.93 -3.03
N GLU A 14 -23.50 7.22 -3.27
CA GLU A 14 -22.52 7.70 -4.24
C GLU A 14 -21.46 8.53 -3.52
N ILE A 15 -20.19 8.18 -3.72
CA ILE A 15 -19.05 8.93 -3.17
C ILE A 15 -17.99 9.03 -4.26
N LYS A 16 -17.34 10.19 -4.37
CA LYS A 16 -16.16 10.36 -5.21
C LYS A 16 -14.90 10.33 -4.37
N CYS A 17 -13.85 9.68 -4.88
CA CYS A 17 -12.51 9.82 -4.33
C CYS A 17 -11.44 9.62 -5.41
N ASP A 18 -10.25 10.14 -5.13
CA ASP A 18 -9.11 9.97 -6.00
C ASP A 18 -8.48 8.59 -5.78
N VAL A 19 -8.01 7.97 -6.86
CA VAL A 19 -7.48 6.60 -6.84
C VAL A 19 -6.09 6.54 -7.44
N ILE A 20 -5.12 6.16 -6.61
CA ILE A 20 -3.78 5.77 -7.06
C ILE A 20 -3.78 4.28 -7.40
N THR A 21 -3.49 3.96 -8.66
CA THR A 21 -3.24 2.59 -9.10
C THR A 21 -1.75 2.37 -9.33
N CYS A 22 -1.16 1.44 -8.57
CA CYS A 22 0.22 0.99 -8.70
C CYS A 22 0.28 -0.50 -8.33
N ALA A 23 0.94 -1.33 -9.15
CA ALA A 23 1.11 -2.74 -8.83
C ALA A 23 2.29 -2.94 -7.86
N ALA A 24 2.08 -3.70 -6.79
CA ALA A 24 3.18 -4.24 -5.99
C ALA A 24 3.99 -5.25 -6.83
N PRO A 25 5.26 -5.50 -6.51
CA PRO A 25 5.99 -6.59 -7.14
C PRO A 25 5.30 -7.92 -6.83
N ASN A 26 5.21 -8.82 -7.81
CA ASN A 26 4.72 -10.18 -7.58
C ASN A 26 5.90 -11.06 -7.15
N TYR A 27 6.25 -10.99 -5.87
CA TYR A 27 7.39 -11.72 -5.31
C TYR A 27 7.20 -13.23 -5.43
N GLN A 28 5.99 -13.73 -5.17
CA GLN A 28 5.71 -15.16 -5.23
C GLN A 28 6.07 -15.75 -6.60
N ALA A 29 5.66 -15.10 -7.69
CA ALA A 29 5.99 -15.54 -9.03
C ALA A 29 7.46 -15.27 -9.38
N ALA A 30 7.98 -14.09 -9.07
CA ALA A 30 9.34 -13.69 -9.41
C ALA A 30 10.39 -14.59 -8.74
N HIS A 31 10.20 -14.92 -7.46
CA HIS A 31 11.06 -15.84 -6.75
C HIS A 31 11.02 -17.24 -7.37
N ARG A 32 9.80 -17.75 -7.63
CA ARG A 32 9.60 -19.12 -8.15
C ARG A 32 10.15 -19.32 -9.56
N TYR A 33 9.91 -18.35 -10.45
CA TYR A 33 10.14 -18.55 -11.89
C TYR A 33 11.35 -17.80 -12.42
N GLN A 34 11.83 -16.78 -11.73
CA GLN A 34 12.94 -15.92 -12.19
C GLN A 34 14.10 -15.89 -11.19
N GLY A 35 14.00 -16.62 -10.06
CA GLY A 35 15.07 -16.71 -9.07
C GLY A 35 15.34 -15.39 -8.32
N ILE A 36 14.39 -14.45 -8.34
CA ILE A 36 14.55 -13.15 -7.68
C ILE A 36 14.72 -13.34 -6.17
N THR A 37 15.74 -12.70 -5.63
CA THR A 37 16.05 -12.72 -4.20
C THR A 37 15.10 -11.81 -3.42
N SER A 38 14.97 -12.05 -2.10
CA SER A 38 14.19 -11.18 -1.22
C SER A 38 14.73 -9.74 -1.23
N GLN A 39 16.05 -9.57 -1.38
CA GLN A 39 16.68 -8.24 -1.40
C GLN A 39 16.33 -7.46 -2.67
N GLU A 40 16.35 -8.10 -3.85
CA GLU A 40 15.93 -7.48 -5.12
C GLU A 40 14.44 -7.13 -5.10
N ASN A 41 13.61 -8.01 -4.52
CA ASN A 41 12.20 -7.72 -4.29
C ASN A 41 12.02 -6.49 -3.39
N LEU A 42 12.73 -6.44 -2.26
CA LEU A 42 12.64 -5.34 -1.31
C LEU A 42 13.05 -4.00 -1.94
N THR A 43 14.10 -3.97 -2.77
CA THR A 43 14.49 -2.77 -3.53
C THR A 43 13.37 -2.33 -4.47
N THR A 44 12.73 -3.27 -5.17
CA THR A 44 11.61 -2.95 -6.06
C THR A 44 10.38 -2.47 -5.28
N LEU A 45 10.06 -3.12 -4.16
CA LEU A 45 8.96 -2.76 -3.27
C LEU A 45 9.15 -1.34 -2.69
N ASP A 46 10.36 -1.02 -2.20
CA ASP A 46 10.74 0.33 -1.71
C ASP A 46 10.47 1.39 -2.76
N SER A 47 10.90 1.15 -4.00
CA SER A 47 10.67 2.08 -5.12
C SER A 47 9.17 2.29 -5.42
N ARG A 48 8.35 1.24 -5.35
CA ARG A 48 6.90 1.31 -5.63
C ARG A 48 6.14 2.01 -4.52
N ILE A 49 6.48 1.72 -3.26
CA ILE A 49 5.88 2.40 -2.10
C ILE A 49 6.25 3.87 -2.12
N LYS A 50 7.53 4.21 -2.36
CA LYS A 50 7.95 5.60 -2.52
C LYS A 50 7.14 6.31 -3.59
N PHE A 51 7.00 5.69 -4.76
CA PHE A 51 6.25 6.27 -5.88
C PHE A 51 4.78 6.55 -5.53
N VAL A 52 4.10 5.66 -4.80
CA VAL A 52 2.73 5.90 -4.33
C VAL A 52 2.66 7.10 -3.38
N ILE A 53 3.60 7.21 -2.43
CA ILE A 53 3.65 8.32 -1.49
C ILE A 53 4.01 9.64 -2.19
N ASP A 54 4.95 9.62 -3.12
CA ASP A 54 5.34 10.80 -3.90
C ASP A 54 4.15 11.36 -4.70
N ILE A 55 3.35 10.50 -5.35
CA ILE A 55 2.14 10.93 -6.07
C ILE A 55 1.13 11.56 -5.10
N ALA A 56 0.84 10.89 -3.98
CA ALA A 56 -0.12 11.41 -3.01
C ALA A 56 0.32 12.77 -2.44
N GLU A 57 1.61 12.93 -2.17
CA GLU A 57 2.18 14.20 -1.69
C GLU A 57 2.17 15.30 -2.78
N GLU A 58 2.50 14.97 -4.03
CA GLU A 58 2.47 15.89 -5.17
C GLU A 58 1.06 16.42 -5.44
N GLN A 59 0.05 15.54 -5.31
CA GLN A 59 -1.37 15.91 -5.42
C GLN A 59 -1.92 16.52 -4.12
N GLN A 60 -1.07 16.78 -3.12
CA GLN A 60 -1.42 17.42 -1.86
C GLN A 60 -2.55 16.69 -1.09
N VAL A 61 -2.61 15.37 -1.20
CA VAL A 61 -3.62 14.52 -0.54
C VAL A 61 -3.52 14.69 0.98
N GLU A 62 -4.61 15.07 1.63
CA GLU A 62 -4.67 15.19 3.09
C GLU A 62 -4.88 13.84 3.79
N THR A 63 -5.78 13.02 3.25
CA THR A 63 -6.17 11.73 3.84
C THR A 63 -5.87 10.61 2.86
N LEU A 64 -4.99 9.70 3.25
CA LEU A 64 -4.54 8.58 2.42
C LEU A 64 -5.02 7.26 3.00
N ILE A 65 -5.81 6.51 2.21
CA ILE A 65 -6.27 5.16 2.57
C ILE A 65 -5.35 4.14 1.91
N LEU A 66 -4.68 3.34 2.74
CA LEU A 66 -3.73 2.30 2.35
C LEU A 66 -4.20 0.93 2.85
N GLY A 67 -3.43 -0.10 2.56
CA GLY A 67 -3.66 -1.46 3.03
C GLY A 67 -2.40 -2.32 3.00
N ALA A 68 -2.59 -3.64 3.10
CA ALA A 68 -1.52 -4.63 3.04
C ALA A 68 -1.04 -4.84 1.59
N PHE A 69 -0.39 -3.81 1.03
CA PHE A 69 -0.02 -3.71 -0.38
C PHE A 69 0.81 -4.92 -0.85
N GLY A 70 0.22 -5.76 -1.71
CA GLY A 70 0.88 -6.96 -2.24
C GLY A 70 1.05 -8.13 -1.25
N CYS A 71 0.53 -8.04 -0.02
CA CYS A 71 0.74 -9.07 1.03
C CYS A 71 -0.14 -10.32 0.89
N GLY A 72 -0.96 -10.38 -0.17
CA GLY A 72 -1.77 -11.56 -0.51
C GLY A 72 -1.07 -12.43 -1.56
N VAL A 73 -1.73 -12.63 -2.70
CA VAL A 73 -1.23 -13.45 -3.83
C VAL A 73 0.15 -13.02 -4.34
N PHE A 74 0.56 -11.77 -4.13
CA PHE A 74 1.87 -11.30 -4.58
C PHE A 74 3.00 -11.64 -3.60
N GLY A 75 2.67 -12.11 -2.39
CA GLY A 75 3.63 -12.68 -1.45
C GLY A 75 4.56 -11.68 -0.78
N GLN A 76 4.19 -10.40 -0.69
CA GLN A 76 4.99 -9.41 0.06
C GLN A 76 4.90 -9.65 1.57
N ASP A 77 5.99 -9.39 2.30
CA ASP A 77 5.98 -9.42 3.76
C ASP A 77 5.24 -8.18 4.32
N PRO A 78 4.12 -8.34 5.05
CA PRO A 78 3.41 -7.22 5.65
C PRO A 78 4.26 -6.37 6.61
N LYS A 79 5.30 -6.94 7.21
CA LYS A 79 6.25 -6.19 8.05
C LYS A 79 7.10 -5.24 7.20
N GLU A 80 7.63 -5.71 6.08
CA GLU A 80 8.41 -4.86 5.16
C GLU A 80 7.53 -3.76 4.57
N VAL A 81 6.33 -4.11 4.08
CA VAL A 81 5.39 -3.16 3.50
C VAL A 81 5.02 -2.05 4.50
N SER A 82 4.62 -2.42 5.72
CA SER A 82 4.25 -1.45 6.76
C SER A 82 5.43 -0.56 7.20
N GLN A 83 6.63 -1.13 7.35
CA GLN A 83 7.84 -0.35 7.69
C GLN A 83 8.22 0.63 6.59
N LEU A 84 8.10 0.24 5.32
CA LEU A 84 8.36 1.10 4.17
C LEU A 84 7.34 2.24 4.07
N PHE A 85 6.05 1.96 4.24
CA PHE A 85 5.06 3.05 4.32
C PHE A 85 5.38 4.01 5.47
N LYS A 86 5.68 3.51 6.67
CA LYS A 86 6.08 4.33 7.83
C LYS A 86 7.32 5.21 7.52
N LYS A 87 8.33 4.64 6.85
CA LYS A 87 9.55 5.36 6.44
C LYS A 87 9.27 6.58 5.56
N TYR A 88 8.33 6.47 4.61
CA TYR A 88 8.05 7.56 3.66
C TYR A 88 6.98 8.53 4.16
N LEU A 89 5.96 8.06 4.87
CA LEU A 89 4.94 8.91 5.48
C LEU A 89 5.52 9.87 6.52
N ASN A 90 6.61 9.51 7.21
CA ASN A 90 7.29 10.43 8.13
C ASN A 90 7.97 11.63 7.43
N LYS A 91 7.97 11.67 6.10
CA LYS A 91 8.63 12.72 5.29
C LYS A 91 7.63 13.60 4.53
N THR A 92 6.34 13.31 4.63
CA THR A 92 5.27 14.01 3.90
C THR A 92 4.85 15.27 4.65
N LYS A 93 4.40 16.29 3.92
CA LYS A 93 3.92 17.56 4.46
C LYS A 93 2.40 17.70 4.36
N TYR A 94 1.78 17.15 3.32
CA TYR A 94 0.34 17.32 3.08
C TYR A 94 -0.50 16.18 3.67
N ILE A 95 0.04 14.96 3.66
CA ILE A 95 -0.64 13.78 4.20
C ILE A 95 -0.69 13.86 5.72
N ARG A 96 -1.87 14.14 6.25
CA ARG A 96 -2.14 14.32 7.70
C ARG A 96 -2.80 13.09 8.32
N ASN A 97 -3.66 12.43 7.56
CA ASN A 97 -4.42 11.28 8.04
C ASN A 97 -4.08 10.05 7.19
N VAL A 98 -3.66 8.97 7.83
CA VAL A 98 -3.37 7.70 7.15
C VAL A 98 -4.25 6.61 7.75
N ILE A 99 -5.04 5.96 6.90
CA ILE A 99 -5.93 4.86 7.29
C ILE A 99 -5.42 3.58 6.63
N TYR A 100 -5.08 2.57 7.44
CA TYR A 100 -4.78 1.23 6.93
C TYR A 100 -6.05 0.37 6.95
N ALA A 101 -6.79 0.37 5.84
CA ALA A 101 -8.02 -0.41 5.67
C ALA A 101 -7.69 -1.88 5.36
N ILE A 102 -7.35 -2.65 6.40
CA ILE A 102 -6.94 -4.06 6.29
C ILE A 102 -8.02 -4.93 6.97
N PRO A 103 -8.71 -5.81 6.23
CA PRO A 103 -9.67 -6.73 6.82
C PRO A 103 -9.01 -7.62 7.88
N ASN A 104 -9.62 -7.72 9.06
CA ASN A 104 -9.19 -8.67 10.08
C ASN A 104 -9.69 -10.06 9.67
N SER A 105 -8.80 -10.84 9.06
CA SER A 105 -9.10 -12.16 8.51
C SER A 105 -8.41 -13.25 9.32
N ASN A 106 -9.04 -14.43 9.43
CA ASN A 106 -8.39 -15.60 10.04
C ASN A 106 -7.44 -16.33 9.06
N ARG A 107 -7.26 -15.81 7.83
CA ARG A 107 -6.47 -16.45 6.77
C ARG A 107 -5.04 -15.94 6.70
N ASP A 108 -4.77 -14.78 7.30
CA ASP A 108 -3.49 -14.09 7.26
C ASP A 108 -3.28 -13.27 8.54
N SER A 109 -2.06 -12.77 8.73
CA SER A 109 -1.68 -11.95 9.88
C SER A 109 -1.52 -10.47 9.54
N ASN A 110 -1.98 -10.03 8.36
CA ASN A 110 -1.70 -8.67 7.86
C ASN A 110 -2.25 -7.60 8.80
N TYR A 111 -3.52 -7.72 9.20
CA TYR A 111 -4.14 -6.78 10.13
C TYR A 111 -3.37 -6.72 11.46
N ALA A 112 -3.05 -7.88 12.04
CA ALA A 112 -2.35 -7.96 13.32
C ALA A 112 -0.93 -7.34 13.26
N ILE A 113 -0.20 -7.58 12.17
CA ILE A 113 1.14 -7.03 11.96
C ILE A 113 1.11 -5.51 11.79
N PHE A 114 0.23 -5.00 10.94
CA PHE A 114 0.07 -3.55 10.76
C PHE A 114 -0.37 -2.89 12.06
N LYS A 115 -1.35 -3.48 12.75
CA LYS A 115 -1.81 -3.00 14.05
C LYS A 115 -0.64 -2.90 15.04
N ARG A 116 0.23 -3.90 15.14
CA ARG A 116 1.39 -3.86 16.04
C ARG A 116 2.42 -2.76 15.70
N ILE A 117 2.53 -2.37 14.43
CA ILE A 117 3.56 -1.42 13.96
C ILE A 117 3.11 0.05 14.08
N PHE A 118 1.80 0.28 14.03
CA PHE A 118 1.17 1.60 14.05
C PHE A 118 0.36 1.90 15.33
N GLN A 119 0.21 0.94 16.24
CA GLN A 119 -0.14 1.20 17.65
C GLN A 119 1.07 1.67 18.44
#